data_AF-K9PN97-F1
#
_entry.id   AF-K9PN97-F1
#
_cell.length_a   1.000
_cell.length_b   1.000
_cell.length_c   1.000
_cell.angle_alpha   90.00
_cell.angle_beta   90.00
_cell.angle_gamma   90.00
#
_symmetry.space_group_name_H-M   'P 1'
#
loop_
_entity.id
_entity.type
_entity.pdbx_description
1 polymer ?
#
loop_
_entity_poly.entity_id
_entity_poly.type
_entity_poly.pdbx_seq_one_letter_code
_entity_poly.pdbx_strand_id
1 'polypeptide(L)'
;MYCEGKTKGKVIFTENGVTKQIIVPTAPFSISFQPAGNCGISGTRSVIYTAENLSGTRSTSINSFKNETLFFKAVAQEGAFNGFRHDLYGNCAGTERLIEASFSVFSGAISIVSNTFSPNADSTGLIVTDENGNFLFTIPLKETDYQVSCDDDCPPGHHKCKHDKYPGYCCVNCKDRGNKINTLISKIKKYG
;
A
#
# COMPACT_ATOMS: atom_id res chain seq x y z
N MET A 1 -0.04 -4.27 -18.65
CA MET A 1 1.07 -5.11 -18.17
C MET A 1 2.38 -4.41 -18.43
N TYR A 2 3.35 -4.58 -17.53
CA TYR A 2 4.70 -4.04 -17.62
C TYR A 2 5.69 -5.16 -17.94
N CYS A 3 6.81 -4.78 -18.58
CA CYS A 3 7.93 -5.66 -18.87
C CYS A 3 7.59 -6.89 -19.74
N GLU A 4 6.73 -6.74 -20.74
CA GLU A 4 6.39 -7.82 -21.68
C GLU A 4 7.62 -8.30 -22.47
N GLY A 5 7.84 -9.61 -22.53
CA GLY A 5 9.00 -10.23 -23.17
C GLY A 5 10.33 -10.07 -22.43
N LYS A 6 10.30 -9.72 -21.14
CA LYS A 6 11.48 -9.50 -20.27
C LYS A 6 11.58 -10.60 -19.20
N THR A 7 12.73 -10.72 -18.53
CA THR A 7 12.92 -11.73 -17.47
C THR A 7 12.65 -11.19 -16.08
N LYS A 8 12.82 -9.89 -15.85
CA LYS A 8 12.55 -9.23 -14.57
C LYS A 8 12.16 -7.76 -14.74
N GLY A 9 11.47 -7.23 -13.74
CA GLY A 9 11.23 -5.81 -13.59
C GLY A 9 11.79 -5.24 -12.30
N LYS A 10 11.78 -3.92 -12.21
CA LYS A 10 12.05 -3.16 -11.00
C LYS A 10 10.97 -2.10 -10.86
N VAL A 11 10.31 -2.05 -9.71
CA VAL A 11 9.38 -0.98 -9.35
C VAL A 11 10.12 -0.03 -8.41
N ILE A 12 10.21 1.24 -8.81
CA ILE A 12 10.88 2.32 -8.09
C ILE A 12 9.78 3.26 -7.58
N PHE A 13 9.79 3.61 -6.30
CA PHE A 13 8.77 4.44 -5.68
C PHE A 13 9.37 5.33 -4.60
N THR A 14 8.69 6.42 -4.24
CA THR A 14 9.11 7.32 -3.16
C THR A 14 8.23 7.13 -1.94
N GLU A 15 8.83 6.83 -0.80
CA GLU A 15 8.13 6.74 0.49
C GLU A 15 8.77 7.73 1.47
N ASN A 16 7.98 8.69 1.97
CA ASN A 16 8.44 9.75 2.89
C ASN A 16 9.69 10.50 2.38
N GLY A 17 9.75 10.80 1.08
CA GLY A 17 10.88 11.48 0.44
C GLY A 17 12.10 10.59 0.18
N VAL A 18 12.04 9.30 0.51
CA VAL A 18 13.11 8.33 0.25
C VAL A 18 12.73 7.46 -0.94
N THR A 19 13.58 7.45 -1.98
CA THR A 19 13.43 6.53 -3.11
C THR A 19 13.76 5.10 -2.69
N LYS A 20 12.82 4.19 -2.90
CA LYS A 20 12.95 2.75 -2.68
C LYS A 20 12.73 1.99 -3.99
N GLN A 21 13.21 0.76 -4.04
CA GLN A 21 13.02 -0.12 -5.19
C GLN A 21 12.72 -1.56 -4.75
N ILE A 22 11.87 -2.25 -5.50
CA ILE A 22 11.68 -3.70 -5.42
C ILE A 22 12.02 -4.33 -6.77
N ILE A 23 12.57 -5.54 -6.74
CA ILE A 23 12.83 -6.34 -7.94
C ILE A 23 11.66 -7.31 -8.09
N VAL A 24 10.98 -7.26 -9.23
CA VAL A 24 9.92 -8.20 -9.60
C VAL A 24 10.59 -9.33 -10.41
N PRO A 25 10.68 -10.56 -9.86
CA PRO A 25 11.47 -11.64 -10.46
C PRO A 25 10.77 -12.31 -11.65
N THR A 26 9.49 -11.98 -11.88
CA THR A 26 8.66 -12.51 -12.96
C THR A 26 8.17 -11.36 -13.83
N ALA A 27 8.17 -11.57 -15.14
CA ALA A 27 7.64 -10.62 -16.10
C ALA A 27 6.93 -11.40 -17.24
N PRO A 28 5.83 -10.87 -17.80
CA PRO A 28 5.20 -9.60 -17.48
C PRO A 28 4.47 -9.60 -16.13
N PHE A 29 4.26 -8.40 -15.57
CA PHE A 29 3.48 -8.21 -14.35
C PHE A 29 2.54 -7.01 -14.49
N SER A 30 1.51 -6.97 -13.68
CA SER A 30 0.59 -5.83 -13.59
C SER A 30 0.83 -5.08 -12.29
N ILE A 31 0.63 -3.77 -12.33
CA ILE A 31 0.60 -2.93 -11.13
C ILE A 31 -0.78 -2.28 -11.06
N SER A 32 -1.42 -2.37 -9.90
CA SER A 32 -2.64 -1.65 -9.58
C SER A 32 -2.46 -0.89 -8.28
N PHE A 33 -3.04 0.31 -8.18
CA PHE A 33 -3.01 1.09 -6.95
C PHE A 33 -4.33 0.96 -6.22
N GLN A 34 -4.28 0.60 -4.94
CA GLN A 34 -5.44 0.65 -4.06
C GLN A 34 -5.28 1.84 -3.10
N PRO A 35 -5.98 2.97 -3.34
CA PRO A 35 -5.82 4.17 -2.53
C PRO A 35 -6.27 3.92 -1.09
N ALA A 36 -5.50 4.43 -0.13
CA ALA A 36 -5.98 4.58 1.24
C ALA A 36 -7.19 5.53 1.23
N GLY A 37 -8.35 5.07 1.70
CA GLY A 37 -9.51 5.95 1.89
C GLY A 37 -9.20 7.06 2.90
N ASN A 38 -10.11 8.01 3.10
CA ASN A 38 -9.92 9.14 4.03
C ASN A 38 -9.55 8.71 5.47
N CYS A 39 -9.90 7.48 5.85
CA CYS A 39 -9.56 6.90 7.14
C CYS A 39 -8.18 6.24 7.23
N GLY A 40 -7.41 6.27 6.15
CA GLY A 40 -6.19 5.53 6.01
C GLY A 40 -6.44 4.05 5.72
N ILE A 41 -5.43 3.26 6.02
CA ILE A 41 -5.38 1.83 5.71
C ILE A 41 -6.28 1.04 6.67
N SER A 42 -6.98 0.03 6.17
CA SER A 42 -7.76 -0.89 7.01
C SER A 42 -6.84 -1.82 7.80
N GLY A 43 -7.31 -2.31 8.94
CA GLY A 43 -6.51 -3.18 9.79
C GLY A 43 -7.29 -3.66 11.00
N THR A 44 -6.55 -4.28 11.90
CA THR A 44 -7.06 -4.71 13.20
C THR A 44 -6.60 -3.73 14.26
N ARG A 45 -7.50 -3.30 15.13
CA ARG A 45 -7.20 -2.47 16.29
C ARG A 45 -7.46 -3.26 17.56
N SER A 46 -6.43 -3.39 18.39
CA SER A 46 -6.57 -3.94 19.73
C SER A 46 -6.97 -2.80 20.67
N VAL A 47 -8.09 -2.96 21.37
CA VAL A 47 -8.64 -1.95 22.28
C VAL A 47 -8.60 -2.52 23.69
N ILE A 48 -7.91 -1.82 24.58
CA ILE A 48 -7.92 -2.10 26.02
C ILE A 48 -8.83 -1.07 26.68
N TYR A 49 -9.81 -1.54 27.46
CA TYR A 49 -10.78 -0.70 28.13
C TYR A 49 -10.99 -1.12 29.58
N THR A 50 -11.45 -0.18 30.40
CA THR A 50 -12.00 -0.42 31.73
C THR A 50 -13.48 -0.08 31.71
N ALA A 51 -14.24 -0.72 32.58
CA ALA A 51 -15.62 -0.37 32.82
C ALA A 51 -15.90 -0.33 34.31
N GLU A 52 -16.83 0.54 34.71
CA GLU A 52 -17.14 0.83 36.12
C GLU A 52 -17.40 -0.41 36.99
N ASN A 53 -18.07 -1.42 36.43
CA ASN A 53 -18.46 -2.63 37.14
C ASN A 53 -17.58 -3.86 36.80
N LEU A 54 -16.46 -3.66 36.10
CA LEU A 54 -15.52 -4.74 35.80
C LEU A 54 -14.24 -4.55 36.62
N SER A 55 -13.85 -5.59 37.37
CA SER A 55 -12.54 -5.63 37.98
C SER A 55 -11.47 -5.79 36.89
N GLY A 56 -10.63 -4.76 36.74
CA GLY A 56 -9.48 -4.73 35.85
C GLY A 56 -9.78 -4.28 34.42
N THR A 57 -8.78 -4.42 33.54
CA THR A 57 -8.89 -4.12 32.12
C THR A 57 -9.45 -5.30 31.34
N ARG A 58 -10.05 -5.02 30.18
CA ARG A 58 -10.44 -5.98 29.16
C ARG A 58 -9.79 -5.61 27.85
N SER A 59 -9.59 -6.59 26.98
CA SER A 59 -9.08 -6.38 25.64
C SER A 59 -10.02 -7.01 24.61
N THR A 60 -10.13 -6.34 23.46
CA THR A 60 -10.81 -6.88 22.28
C THR A 60 -10.04 -6.48 21.02
N SER A 61 -10.29 -7.17 19.92
CA SER A 61 -9.73 -6.84 18.61
C SER A 61 -10.87 -6.59 17.62
N ILE A 62 -10.82 -5.44 16.95
CA ILE A 62 -11.87 -4.99 16.03
C ILE A 62 -11.28 -4.59 14.68
N ASN A 63 -12.10 -4.68 13.63
CA ASN A 63 -11.75 -4.12 12.32
C ASN A 63 -11.91 -2.59 12.35
N SER A 64 -10.84 -1.89 11.99
CA SER A 64 -10.74 -0.42 12.06
C SER A 64 -9.84 0.11 10.96
N PHE A 65 -9.71 1.44 10.90
CA PHE A 65 -8.76 2.11 10.02
C PHE A 65 -7.72 2.89 10.83
N LYS A 66 -6.55 3.12 10.24
CA LYS A 66 -5.41 3.76 10.93
C LYS A 66 -5.74 5.11 11.57
N ASN A 67 -6.47 5.96 10.87
CA ASN A 67 -6.79 7.32 11.32
C ASN A 67 -8.18 7.41 12.00
N GLU A 68 -8.85 6.28 12.21
CA GLU A 68 -10.15 6.25 12.89
C GLU A 68 -9.99 6.49 14.39
N THR A 69 -10.79 7.41 14.93
CA THR A 69 -10.86 7.68 16.37
C THR A 69 -11.99 6.87 16.99
N LEU A 70 -11.70 6.12 18.05
CA LEU A 70 -12.68 5.28 18.73
C LEU A 70 -13.30 5.98 19.93
N PHE A 71 -14.59 5.74 20.16
CA PHE A 71 -15.31 6.23 21.32
C PHE A 71 -16.57 5.40 21.60
N PHE A 72 -17.03 5.43 22.85
CA PHE A 72 -18.27 4.77 23.26
C PHE A 72 -19.44 5.75 23.26
N LYS A 73 -20.58 5.31 22.74
CA LYS A 73 -21.85 6.03 22.90
C LYS A 73 -22.75 5.28 23.87
N ALA A 74 -23.23 5.98 24.89
CA ALA A 74 -24.27 5.47 25.78
C ALA A 74 -25.63 5.52 25.07
N VAL A 75 -26.34 4.40 25.07
CA VAL A 75 -27.66 4.22 24.50
C VAL A 75 -28.58 3.71 25.60
N ALA A 76 -29.68 4.40 25.87
CA ALA A 76 -30.63 3.97 26.88
C ALA A 76 -31.19 2.59 26.52
N GLN A 77 -31.13 1.63 27.45
CA GLN A 77 -31.66 0.29 27.27
C GLN A 77 -32.17 -0.27 28.59
N GLU A 78 -33.40 -0.75 28.57
CA GLU A 78 -34.01 -1.47 29.69
C GLU A 78 -33.26 -2.79 29.96
N GLY A 79 -33.02 -3.09 31.24
CA GLY A 79 -32.26 -4.27 31.66
C GLY A 79 -30.73 -4.14 31.54
N ALA A 80 -30.21 -3.01 31.03
CA ALA A 80 -28.77 -2.72 31.05
C ALA A 80 -28.32 -2.12 32.39
N PHE A 81 -27.04 -2.30 32.73
CA PHE A 81 -26.48 -1.75 33.97
C PHE A 81 -26.53 -0.21 33.95
N ASN A 82 -27.02 0.40 35.03
CA ASN A 82 -27.33 1.84 35.13
C ASN A 82 -28.25 2.38 34.02
N GLY A 83 -29.02 1.51 33.34
CA GLY A 83 -29.98 1.89 32.29
C GLY A 83 -29.36 2.21 30.92
N PHE A 84 -28.05 1.97 30.75
CA PHE A 84 -27.35 2.26 29.49
C PHE A 84 -26.58 1.06 28.96
N ARG A 85 -26.76 0.82 27.67
CA ARG A 85 -25.84 0.03 26.83
C ARG A 85 -24.79 0.96 26.25
N HIS A 86 -23.56 0.48 26.13
CA HIS A 86 -22.52 1.20 25.42
C HIS A 86 -22.20 0.52 24.09
N ASP A 87 -22.32 1.29 23.01
CA ASP A 87 -22.00 0.88 21.65
C ASP A 87 -20.65 1.49 21.26
N LEU A 88 -19.82 0.73 20.53
CA LEU A 88 -18.51 1.19 20.08
C LEU A 88 -18.63 1.85 18.70
N TYR A 89 -18.19 3.10 18.61
CA TYR A 89 -18.18 3.88 17.38
C TYR A 89 -16.75 4.23 16.94
N GLY A 90 -16.60 4.38 15.63
CA GLY A 90 -15.44 4.97 14.98
C GLY A 90 -15.82 6.28 14.33
N ASN A 91 -15.01 7.32 14.51
CA ASN A 91 -15.11 8.56 13.75
C ASN A 91 -13.97 8.63 12.75
N CYS A 92 -14.35 8.87 11.50
CA CYS A 92 -13.45 9.08 10.41
C CYS A 92 -13.68 10.42 9.74
N ALA A 93 -12.82 11.40 10.01
CA ALA A 93 -12.91 12.73 9.41
C ALA A 93 -14.33 13.35 9.51
N GLY A 94 -14.98 13.17 10.66
CA GLY A 94 -16.34 13.68 10.91
C GLY A 94 -17.47 12.73 10.52
N THR A 95 -17.19 11.62 9.84
CA THR A 95 -18.18 10.57 9.56
C THR A 95 -18.11 9.50 10.63
N GLU A 96 -19.19 9.34 11.39
CA GLU A 96 -19.28 8.31 12.42
C GLU A 96 -19.85 7.01 11.86
N ARG A 97 -19.28 5.88 12.27
CA ARG A 97 -19.83 4.55 12.01
C ARG A 97 -19.93 3.75 13.30
N LEU A 98 -20.98 2.95 13.40
CA LEU A 98 -21.09 1.92 14.42
C LEU A 98 -20.09 0.79 14.07
N ILE A 99 -19.24 0.43 15.03
CA ILE A 99 -18.31 -0.71 14.88
C ILE A 99 -18.94 -1.94 15.50
N GLU A 100 -19.43 -1.82 16.72
CA GLU A 100 -20.03 -2.93 17.46
C GLU A 100 -21.20 -2.42 18.31
N ALA A 101 -22.38 -3.00 18.05
CA ALA A 101 -23.57 -2.78 18.86
C ALA A 101 -23.49 -3.65 20.12
N SER A 102 -23.99 -3.14 21.24
CA SER A 102 -24.03 -3.88 22.51
C SER A 102 -22.68 -4.30 23.05
N PHE A 103 -21.65 -3.49 22.78
CA PHE A 103 -20.28 -3.74 23.22
C PHE A 103 -20.18 -3.97 24.74
N SER A 104 -20.94 -3.23 25.53
CA SER A 104 -21.25 -3.65 26.90
C SER A 104 -22.63 -3.22 27.35
N VAL A 105 -23.44 -4.23 27.67
CA VAL A 105 -24.79 -4.08 28.26
C VAL A 105 -24.78 -4.29 29.78
N PHE A 106 -23.72 -4.89 30.34
CA PHE A 106 -23.64 -5.25 31.76
C PHE A 106 -22.60 -4.46 32.55
N SER A 107 -21.78 -3.68 31.87
CA SER A 107 -20.77 -2.83 32.50
C SER A 107 -21.19 -1.37 32.37
N GLY A 108 -21.05 -0.61 33.46
CA GLY A 108 -21.34 0.84 33.49
C GLY A 108 -20.43 1.65 32.59
N ALA A 109 -20.13 2.90 32.96
CA ALA A 109 -19.33 3.79 32.12
C ALA A 109 -18.02 3.12 31.66
N ILE A 110 -17.69 3.24 30.37
CA ILE A 110 -16.54 2.59 29.74
C ILE A 110 -15.52 3.64 29.29
N SER A 111 -14.24 3.37 29.56
CA SER A 111 -13.13 4.21 29.14
C SER A 111 -12.09 3.38 28.37
N ILE A 112 -11.66 3.89 27.21
CA ILE A 112 -10.53 3.31 26.47
C ILE A 112 -9.24 3.70 27.18
N VAL A 113 -8.47 2.71 27.62
CA VAL A 113 -7.17 2.90 28.26
C VAL A 113 -6.07 2.96 27.22
N SER A 114 -6.12 2.07 26.23
CA SER A 114 -5.20 2.11 25.10
C SER A 114 -5.86 1.51 23.86
N ASN A 115 -5.38 1.94 22.69
CA ASN A 115 -5.73 1.28 21.45
C ASN A 115 -4.49 1.25 20.54
N THR A 116 -4.18 0.09 19.98
CA THR A 116 -3.04 -0.11 19.09
C THR A 116 -3.52 -0.65 17.76
N PHE A 117 -2.99 -0.10 16.67
CA PHE A 117 -3.40 -0.44 15.30
C PHE A 117 -2.35 -1.29 14.59
N SER A 118 -2.80 -2.35 13.93
CA SER A 118 -2.00 -3.22 13.07
C SER A 118 -2.63 -3.28 11.68
N PRO A 119 -1.92 -2.88 10.61
CA PRO A 119 -2.48 -2.93 9.25
C PRO A 119 -2.68 -4.36 8.76
N ASN A 120 -3.71 -4.57 7.93
CA ASN A 120 -3.85 -5.82 7.18
C ASN A 120 -2.79 -5.90 6.07
N ALA A 121 -2.33 -7.10 5.73
CA ALA A 121 -1.33 -7.30 4.68
C ALA A 121 -1.78 -6.78 3.29
N ASP A 122 -3.10 -6.67 3.09
CA ASP A 122 -3.74 -6.27 1.84
C ASP A 122 -4.25 -4.82 1.84
N SER A 123 -4.01 -4.05 2.90
CA SER A 123 -4.62 -2.73 3.03
C SER A 123 -3.76 -1.62 2.44
N THR A 124 -4.00 -1.39 1.14
CA THR A 124 -3.69 -0.18 0.37
C THR A 124 -2.22 0.10 0.05
N GLY A 125 -1.99 0.43 -1.22
CA GLY A 125 -0.66 0.54 -1.80
C GLY A 125 -0.62 0.11 -3.27
N LEU A 126 0.59 0.06 -3.85
CA LEU A 126 0.79 -0.58 -5.14
C LEU A 126 0.80 -2.09 -4.96
N ILE A 127 -0.14 -2.75 -5.63
CA ILE A 127 -0.24 -4.19 -5.74
C ILE A 127 0.43 -4.59 -7.04
N VAL A 128 1.36 -5.53 -6.96
CA VAL A 128 2.04 -6.11 -8.12
C VAL A 128 1.56 -7.55 -8.27
N THR A 129 1.02 -7.90 -9.44
CA THR A 129 0.55 -9.25 -9.75
C THR A 129 1.29 -9.82 -10.96
N ASP A 130 1.39 -11.15 -11.07
CA ASP A 130 1.88 -11.82 -12.27
C ASP A 130 0.86 -11.74 -13.44
N GLU A 131 1.22 -12.36 -14.56
CA GLU A 131 0.37 -12.46 -15.77
C GLU A 131 -0.94 -13.21 -15.55
N ASN A 132 -1.00 -14.09 -14.55
CA ASN A 132 -2.17 -14.89 -14.20
C ASN A 132 -3.03 -14.22 -13.13
N GLY A 133 -2.64 -13.02 -12.65
CA GLY A 133 -3.31 -12.30 -11.59
C GLY A 133 -2.93 -12.78 -10.17
N ASN A 134 -1.92 -13.64 -10.02
CA ASN A 134 -1.42 -14.02 -8.71
C ASN A 134 -0.65 -12.88 -8.08
N PHE A 135 -0.81 -12.74 -6.77
CA PHE A 135 -0.15 -11.72 -5.99
C PHE A 135 1.38 -11.95 -5.91
N LEU A 136 2.15 -10.88 -6.14
CA LEU A 136 3.60 -10.89 -5.97
C LEU A 136 4.05 -9.98 -4.82
N PHE A 137 3.58 -8.72 -4.79
CA PHE A 137 4.01 -7.71 -3.80
C PHE A 137 2.90 -6.71 -3.46
N THR A 138 2.88 -6.23 -2.21
CA THR A 138 2.14 -5.03 -1.77
C THR A 138 3.16 -3.99 -1.30
N ILE A 139 3.12 -2.80 -1.88
CA ILE A 139 3.97 -1.67 -1.50
C ILE A 139 3.07 -0.62 -0.86
N PRO A 140 3.18 -0.37 0.46
CA PRO A 140 2.34 0.61 1.14
C PRO A 140 2.68 2.01 0.65
N LEU A 141 1.89 2.54 -0.28
CA LEU A 141 2.09 3.85 -0.88
C LEU A 141 0.83 4.68 -0.71
N LYS A 142 1.03 5.95 -0.32
CA LYS A 142 -0.05 6.93 -0.22
C LYS A 142 -0.40 7.55 -1.58
N GLU A 143 0.53 7.49 -2.54
CA GLU A 143 0.43 8.15 -3.83
C GLU A 143 0.82 7.19 -4.95
N THR A 144 0.39 7.51 -6.18
CA THR A 144 0.62 6.70 -7.39
C THR A 144 2.00 6.92 -8.01
N ASP A 145 2.93 7.56 -7.31
CA ASP A 145 4.24 7.92 -7.84
C ASP A 145 5.20 6.72 -7.83
N TYR A 146 5.10 5.92 -8.90
CA TYR A 146 6.05 4.86 -9.20
C TYR A 146 6.57 4.92 -10.63
N GLN A 147 7.75 4.34 -10.82
CA GLN A 147 8.36 4.09 -12.11
C GLN A 147 8.65 2.60 -12.24
N VAL A 148 8.53 2.08 -13.46
CA VAL A 148 8.88 0.70 -13.78
C VAL A 148 10.09 0.69 -14.72
N SER A 149 11.10 -0.09 -14.36
CA SER A 149 12.23 -0.42 -15.22
C SER A 149 12.23 -1.92 -15.52
N CYS A 150 12.54 -2.32 -16.75
CA CYS A 150 12.45 -3.71 -17.22
C CYS A 150 13.80 -4.17 -17.77
N ASP A 151 14.36 -5.27 -17.25
CA ASP A 151 15.65 -5.90 -17.63
C ASP A 151 16.93 -5.04 -17.70
N ASP A 152 16.79 -3.72 -17.60
CA ASP A 152 17.86 -2.79 -17.83
C ASP A 152 18.48 -2.45 -16.49
N ASP A 153 19.48 -3.24 -16.09
CA ASP A 153 20.54 -2.84 -15.14
C ASP A 153 21.36 -1.64 -15.67
N CYS A 154 20.78 -0.86 -16.60
CA CYS A 154 21.34 0.27 -17.29
C CYS A 154 20.68 1.57 -16.79
N PRO A 155 21.44 2.68 -16.74
CA PRO A 155 20.89 3.96 -16.32
C PRO A 155 19.76 4.44 -17.25
N PRO A 156 18.84 5.30 -16.75
CA PRO A 156 17.85 5.95 -17.60
C PRO A 156 18.48 6.56 -18.87
N GLY A 157 17.81 6.43 -20.01
CA GLY A 157 18.31 6.89 -21.32
C GLY A 157 19.36 5.99 -21.98
N HIS A 158 19.59 4.79 -21.45
CA HIS A 158 20.46 3.77 -22.04
C HIS A 158 19.68 2.49 -22.32
N HIS A 159 20.07 1.74 -23.36
CA HIS A 159 19.55 0.40 -23.63
C HIS A 159 20.63 -0.66 -23.41
N LYS A 160 20.22 -1.84 -22.92
CA LYS A 160 21.12 -2.99 -22.71
C LYS A 160 21.36 -3.73 -24.03
N CYS A 161 22.61 -3.80 -24.46
CA CYS A 161 23.04 -4.67 -25.56
C CYS A 161 23.74 -5.91 -24.99
N LYS A 162 23.44 -7.09 -25.55
CA LYS A 162 24.20 -8.31 -25.24
C LYS A 162 25.62 -8.19 -25.77
N HIS A 163 26.61 -8.63 -25.00
CA HIS A 163 28.01 -8.63 -25.40
C HIS A 163 28.72 -9.83 -24.79
N ASP A 164 29.59 -10.50 -25.53
CA ASP A 164 30.27 -11.73 -25.11
C ASP A 164 31.40 -11.52 -24.07
N LYS A 165 31.56 -10.29 -23.56
CA LYS A 165 32.61 -9.93 -22.60
C LYS A 165 31.96 -9.57 -21.27
N TYR A 166 32.55 -10.01 -20.17
CA TYR A 166 32.09 -9.71 -18.81
C TYR A 166 31.81 -8.20 -18.64
N PRO A 167 30.63 -7.76 -18.14
CA PRO A 167 29.59 -8.54 -17.42
C PRO A 167 28.51 -9.22 -18.30
N GLY A 168 28.75 -9.39 -19.60
CA GLY A 168 27.81 -10.04 -20.54
C GLY A 168 26.85 -9.07 -21.24
N TYR A 169 26.99 -7.77 -20.95
CA TYR A 169 26.17 -6.71 -21.53
C TYR A 169 26.89 -5.36 -21.50
N CYS A 170 26.43 -4.43 -22.34
CA CYS A 170 26.80 -3.02 -22.26
C CYS A 170 25.57 -2.12 -22.27
N CYS A 171 25.67 -0.97 -21.61
CA CYS A 171 24.62 0.04 -21.61
C CYS A 171 24.95 1.11 -22.63
N VAL A 172 24.11 1.24 -23.65
CA VAL A 172 24.36 2.13 -24.78
C VAL A 172 23.42 3.33 -24.70
N ASN A 173 23.98 4.53 -24.71
CA ASN A 173 23.22 5.77 -24.64
C ASN A 173 22.33 5.94 -25.90
N CYS A 174 21.03 6.13 -25.70
CA CYS A 174 20.06 6.24 -26.78
C CYS A 174 20.27 7.53 -27.61
N LYS A 175 20.70 8.64 -26.98
CA LYS A 175 20.94 9.93 -27.64
C LYS A 175 22.12 9.83 -28.63
N ASP A 176 23.20 9.19 -28.22
CA ASP A 176 24.40 9.04 -29.06
C ASP A 176 24.14 8.13 -30.26
N ARG A 177 23.35 7.06 -30.08
CA ARG A 177 22.92 6.19 -31.18
C ARG A 177 21.99 6.92 -32.14
N GLY A 178 21.02 7.70 -31.64
CA GLY A 178 20.14 8.51 -32.46
C GLY A 178 20.91 9.51 -33.34
N ASN A 179 21.90 10.20 -32.77
CA ASN A 179 22.77 11.11 -33.51
C ASN A 179 23.58 10.41 -34.62
N LYS A 180 24.11 9.21 -34.34
CA LYS A 180 24.85 8.40 -35.33
C LYS A 180 23.95 7.92 -36.47
N ILE A 181 22.71 7.50 -36.18
CA ILE A 181 21.73 7.11 -37.19
C ILE A 181 21.37 8.31 -38.06
N ASN A 182 21.07 9.47 -37.47
CA ASN A 182 20.78 10.68 -38.23
C ASN A 182 21.94 11.12 -39.12
N THR A 183 23.18 10.96 -38.65
CA THR A 183 24.39 11.24 -39.45
C THR A 183 24.58 10.24 -40.59
N LEU A 184 24.18 8.98 -40.42
CA LEU A 184 24.21 7.98 -41.50
C LEU A 184 23.11 8.24 -42.53
N ILE A 185 21.90 8.58 -42.08
CA ILE A 185 20.77 8.92 -42.96
C ILE A 185 21.11 10.16 -43.81
N SER A 186 21.72 11.19 -43.22
CA SER A 186 22.12 12.39 -43.96
C SER A 186 23.20 12.10 -45.01
N LYS A 187 24.10 11.15 -44.75
CA LYS A 187 25.08 10.67 -45.75
C LYS A 187 24.40 9.87 -46.86
N ILE A 188 23.51 8.95 -46.54
CA ILE A 188 22.80 8.14 -47.56
C ILE A 188 21.98 9.05 -48.49
N LYS A 189 21.26 10.04 -47.95
CA LYS A 189 20.52 11.05 -48.74
C LYS A 189 21.40 11.94 -49.63
N LYS A 190 22.70 12.01 -49.37
CA LYS A 190 23.65 12.80 -50.17
C LYS A 190 24.20 12.00 -51.37
N TYR A 191 24.09 10.68 -51.34
CA TYR A 191 24.66 9.77 -52.34
C TYR A 191 23.63 8.85 -53.03
N GLY A 192 22.33 9.05 -52.76
CA GLY A 192 21.21 8.44 -53.48
C GLY A 192 20.31 9.52 -54.04
#